data_AF-A0A9J9HBN9-F1
#
_entry.id   AF-A0A9J9HBN9-F1
#
_cell.length_a   1.000
_cell.length_b   1.000
_cell.length_c   1.000
_cell.angle_alpha   90.00
_cell.angle_beta   90.00
_cell.angle_gamma   90.00
#
_symmetry.space_group_name_H-M   'P 1'
#
loop_
_entity.id
_entity.type
_entity.pdbx_description
1 polymer ?
#
loop_
_entity_poly.entity_id
_entity_poly.type
_entity_poly.pdbx_seq_one_letter_code
_entity_poly.pdbx_strand_id
1 'polypeptide(L)'
;MAHAPARTPRGVEGAPSGATRLCAECLAPVMGVQPGQLFCCPAHRKAFQQRQRIRGRQLTAYAMVDRMTRSGTAGSAEAREIGKKARAVTQRLIAAWAAEDKAAGRMSMVDYLHRYTKHFDLPL
;
A
#
# COMPACT_ATOMS: atom_id res chain seq x y z
N MET A 1 -16.80 -57.90 -25.11
CA MET A 1 -15.63 -57.00 -25.01
C MET A 1 -16.12 -55.59 -25.30
N ALA A 2 -16.27 -54.76 -24.28
CA ALA A 2 -16.85 -53.41 -24.40
C ALA A 2 -15.73 -52.36 -24.55
N HIS A 3 -15.83 -51.55 -25.60
CA HIS A 3 -14.90 -50.48 -25.95
C HIS A 3 -14.88 -49.36 -24.88
N ALA A 4 -13.69 -48.97 -24.42
CA ALA A 4 -13.49 -47.78 -23.60
C ALA A 4 -13.46 -46.53 -24.50
N PRO A 5 -14.20 -45.45 -24.19
CA PRO A 5 -14.10 -44.22 -24.97
C PRO A 5 -12.84 -43.42 -24.59
N ALA A 6 -12.17 -42.92 -25.62
CA ALA A 6 -10.99 -42.07 -25.53
C ALA A 6 -11.29 -40.78 -24.75
N ARG A 7 -10.44 -40.46 -23.75
CA ARG A 7 -10.45 -39.17 -23.07
C ARG A 7 -9.96 -38.09 -24.02
N THR A 8 -10.84 -37.18 -24.42
CA THR A 8 -10.48 -35.91 -25.03
C THR A 8 -9.64 -35.06 -24.06
N PRO A 9 -8.59 -34.36 -24.53
CA PRO A 9 -7.88 -33.41 -23.69
C PRO A 9 -8.79 -32.23 -23.40
N ARG A 10 -9.01 -31.92 -22.12
CA ARG A 10 -9.65 -30.67 -21.71
C ARG A 10 -8.78 -29.53 -22.22
N GLY A 11 -9.34 -28.73 -23.13
CA GLY A 11 -8.77 -27.47 -23.57
C GLY A 11 -8.41 -26.62 -22.37
N VAL A 12 -7.17 -26.16 -22.35
CA VAL A 12 -6.68 -25.13 -21.41
C VAL A 12 -7.19 -23.77 -21.87
N GLU A 13 -8.51 -23.55 -21.84
CA GLU A 13 -9.09 -22.23 -22.02
C GLU A 13 -9.25 -21.56 -20.64
N GLY A 14 -8.11 -21.20 -20.07
CA GLY A 14 -8.02 -20.21 -19.01
C GLY A 14 -7.51 -18.91 -19.62
N ALA A 15 -8.39 -18.10 -20.18
CA ALA A 15 -8.07 -16.72 -20.50
C ALA A 15 -7.53 -16.05 -19.22
N PRO A 16 -6.33 -15.45 -19.20
CA PRO A 16 -5.98 -14.61 -18.08
C PRO A 16 -6.88 -13.38 -18.19
N SER A 17 -7.84 -13.26 -17.26
CA SER A 17 -8.42 -11.98 -16.86
C SER A 17 -7.27 -11.11 -16.33
N GLY A 18 -6.46 -10.59 -17.25
CA GLY A 18 -5.16 -10.02 -16.99
C GLY A 18 -5.27 -8.56 -16.63
N ALA A 19 -5.84 -8.25 -15.47
CA ALA A 19 -5.68 -6.91 -14.90
C ALA A 19 -4.17 -6.60 -14.87
N THR A 20 -3.74 -5.66 -15.70
CA THR A 20 -2.34 -5.29 -15.84
C THR A 20 -1.83 -4.86 -14.46
N ARG A 21 -0.90 -5.62 -13.90
CA ARG A 21 -0.33 -5.30 -12.58
C ARG A 21 0.63 -4.14 -12.77
N LEU A 22 0.33 -2.99 -12.16
CA LEU A 22 1.16 -1.81 -12.30
C LEU A 22 2.25 -1.76 -11.22
N CYS A 23 3.38 -1.13 -11.50
CA CYS A 23 4.40 -0.87 -10.50
C CYS A 23 3.87 0.16 -9.50
N ALA A 24 4.04 -0.07 -8.19
CA ALA A 24 3.62 0.88 -7.17
C ALA A 24 4.39 2.22 -7.22
N GLU A 25 5.56 2.24 -7.87
CA GLU A 25 6.41 3.42 -7.97
C GLU A 25 6.16 4.22 -9.26
N CYS A 26 6.24 3.58 -10.43
CA CYS A 26 6.19 4.27 -11.72
C CYS A 26 4.93 3.99 -12.54
N LEU A 27 4.01 3.18 -12.01
CA LEU A 27 2.79 2.70 -12.69
C LEU A 27 3.01 1.96 -14.02
N ALA A 28 4.25 1.67 -14.42
CA ALA A 28 4.50 0.82 -15.58
C ALA A 28 4.01 -0.62 -15.34
N PRO A 29 3.56 -1.33 -16.37
CA PRO A 29 3.24 -2.76 -16.28
C PRO A 29 4.41 -3.56 -15.70
N VAL A 30 4.11 -4.39 -14.72
CA VAL A 30 5.07 -5.34 -14.13
C VAL A 30 5.04 -6.61 -14.97
N MET A 31 6.15 -6.88 -15.67
CA MET A 31 6.30 -8.05 -16.54
C MET A 31 6.90 -9.22 -15.72
N GLY A 32 6.11 -10.28 -15.49
CA GLY A 32 6.50 -11.53 -14.81
C GLY A 32 6.15 -11.61 -13.31
N VAL A 33 6.43 -12.69 -12.57
CA VAL A 33 5.98 -14.11 -12.74
C VAL A 33 5.28 -14.59 -11.44
N GLN A 34 5.39 -13.84 -10.33
CA GLN A 34 4.89 -14.26 -9.02
C GLN A 34 3.64 -13.49 -8.57
N PRO A 35 2.67 -14.17 -7.93
CA PRO A 35 1.62 -13.50 -7.16
C PRO A 35 2.25 -12.54 -6.15
N GLY A 36 1.74 -11.31 -6.05
CA GLY A 36 2.24 -10.32 -5.08
C GLY A 36 3.38 -9.40 -5.55
N GLN A 37 3.86 -9.48 -6.80
CA GLN A 37 4.86 -8.51 -7.27
C GLN A 37 4.29 -7.08 -7.35
N LEU A 38 4.89 -6.15 -6.59
CA LEU A 38 4.48 -4.74 -6.50
C LEU A 38 5.40 -3.77 -7.28
N PHE A 39 6.63 -4.17 -7.57
CA PHE A 39 7.63 -3.30 -8.20
C PHE A 39 8.22 -3.95 -9.46
N CYS A 40 8.48 -3.14 -10.49
CA CYS A 40 9.10 -3.61 -11.72
C CYS A 40 10.63 -3.78 -11.60
N CYS A 41 11.26 -3.13 -10.61
CA CYS A 41 12.70 -3.26 -10.37
C CYS A 41 13.08 -3.01 -8.90
N PRO A 42 14.27 -3.47 -8.44
CA PRO A 42 14.76 -3.22 -7.08
C PRO A 42 14.93 -1.75 -6.73
N ALA A 43 15.31 -0.90 -7.69
CA ALA A 43 15.50 0.53 -7.47
C ALA A 43 14.19 1.21 -7.03
N HIS A 44 13.08 0.88 -7.68
CA HIS A 44 11.74 1.38 -7.31
C HIS A 44 11.30 0.88 -5.93
N ARG A 45 11.54 -0.39 -5.61
CA ARG A 45 11.29 -0.92 -4.26
C ARG A 45 12.08 -0.15 -3.20
N LYS A 46 13.37 0.11 -3.45
CA LYS A 46 14.24 0.87 -2.54
C LYS A 46 13.77 2.31 -2.38
N ALA A 47 13.40 2.98 -3.47
CA ALA A 47 12.87 4.35 -3.43
C ALA A 47 11.60 4.44 -2.57
N PHE A 48 10.65 3.54 -2.80
CA PHE A 48 9.44 3.42 -1.99
C PHE A 48 9.77 3.20 -0.51
N GLN A 49 10.60 2.20 -0.18
CA GLN A 49 10.96 1.89 1.20
C GLN A 49 11.67 3.05 1.90
N GLN A 50 12.54 3.78 1.20
CA GLN A 50 13.20 4.96 1.77
C GLN A 50 12.21 6.09 2.06
N ARG A 51 11.23 6.34 1.17
CA ARG A 51 10.16 7.30 1.46
C ARG A 51 9.35 6.88 2.67
N GLN A 52 8.92 5.62 2.74
CA GLN A 52 8.16 5.11 3.89
C GLN A 52 8.96 5.24 5.19
N ARG A 53 10.28 4.99 5.16
CA ARG A 53 11.16 5.17 6.32
C ARG A 53 11.22 6.62 6.80
N ILE A 54 11.41 7.57 5.88
CA ILE A 54 11.50 9.00 6.21
C ILE A 54 10.15 9.50 6.74
N ARG A 55 9.07 9.20 6.02
CA ARG A 55 7.70 9.60 6.39
C ARG A 55 7.29 9.00 7.73
N GLY A 56 7.58 7.72 7.97
CA GLY A 56 7.34 7.06 9.25
C GLY A 56 8.06 7.75 10.41
N ARG A 57 9.35 8.07 10.25
CA ARG A 57 10.12 8.81 11.28
C ARG A 57 9.50 10.18 11.62
N GLN A 58 8.92 10.86 10.63
CA GLN A 58 8.30 12.16 10.81
C GLN A 58 6.88 12.06 11.39
N LEU A 59 6.14 10.97 11.11
CA LEU A 59 4.73 10.83 11.45
C LEU A 59 4.48 10.14 12.79
N THR A 60 5.25 9.10 13.14
CA THR A 60 4.87 8.14 14.18
C THR A 60 4.58 8.79 15.54
N ALA A 61 5.43 9.68 16.02
CA ALA A 61 5.22 10.34 17.32
C ALA A 61 3.92 11.16 17.35
N TYR A 62 3.64 11.94 16.29
CA TYR A 62 2.42 12.72 16.20
C TYR A 62 1.17 11.84 16.07
N ALA A 63 1.23 10.76 15.30
CA ALA A 63 0.11 9.83 15.15
C ALA A 63 -0.22 9.12 16.48
N MET A 64 0.80 8.73 17.24
CA MET A 64 0.62 8.13 18.57
C MET A 64 -0.03 9.12 19.55
N VAL A 65 0.47 10.36 19.60
CA VAL A 65 -0.08 11.42 20.44
C VAL A 65 -1.53 11.76 20.06
N ASP A 66 -1.82 11.91 18.78
CA ASP A 66 -3.19 12.13 18.27
C ASP A 66 -4.11 11.00 18.74
N ARG A 67 -3.68 9.73 18.64
CA ARG A 67 -4.46 8.58 19.10
C ARG A 67 -4.65 8.56 20.62
N MET A 68 -3.59 8.73 21.40
CA MET A 68 -3.60 8.67 22.86
C MET A 68 -4.49 9.76 23.47
N THR A 69 -4.48 10.94 22.88
CA THR A 69 -5.27 12.09 23.33
C THR A 69 -6.69 12.12 22.74
N ARG A 70 -7.08 11.11 21.95
CA ARG A 70 -8.33 11.08 21.16
C ARG A 70 -8.53 12.39 20.39
N SER A 71 -7.51 12.78 19.65
CA SER A 71 -7.49 14.03 18.89
C SER A 71 -7.67 15.28 19.75
N GLY A 72 -7.06 15.29 20.93
CA GLY A 72 -7.11 16.41 21.86
C GLY A 72 -8.39 16.52 22.69
N THR A 73 -9.15 15.43 22.84
CA THR A 73 -10.37 15.38 23.68
C THR A 73 -10.19 14.62 24.99
N ALA A 74 -9.10 13.86 25.15
CA ALA A 74 -8.79 13.06 26.34
C ALA A 74 -7.46 13.48 27.00
N GLY A 75 -7.35 13.24 28.30
CA GLY A 75 -6.19 13.60 29.12
C GLY A 75 -6.29 14.96 29.82
N SER A 76 -5.15 15.44 30.34
CA SER A 76 -4.99 16.77 30.95
C SER A 76 -5.19 17.90 29.93
N ALA A 77 -5.36 19.14 30.41
CA ALA A 77 -5.48 20.30 29.52
C ALA A 77 -4.27 20.44 28.58
N GLU A 78 -3.05 20.24 29.10
CA GLU A 78 -1.83 20.27 28.30
C GLU A 78 -1.78 19.15 27.26
N ALA A 79 -2.12 17.91 27.65
CA ALA A 79 -2.17 16.79 26.73
C ALA A 79 -3.18 17.01 25.59
N ARG A 80 -4.33 17.63 25.89
CA ARG A 80 -5.33 17.99 24.88
C ARG A 80 -4.79 18.99 23.85
N GLU A 81 -4.08 20.03 24.29
CA GLU A 81 -3.47 21.01 23.39
C GLU A 81 -2.38 20.41 22.51
N ILE A 82 -1.53 19.55 23.07
CA ILE A 82 -0.53 18.81 22.30
C ILE A 82 -1.22 17.87 21.30
N GLY A 83 -2.31 17.20 21.69
CA GLY A 83 -3.13 16.35 20.82
C GLY A 83 -3.68 17.08 19.60
N LYS A 84 -4.24 18.28 19.78
CA LYS A 84 -4.73 19.13 18.68
C LYS A 84 -3.61 19.48 17.70
N LYS A 85 -2.44 19.88 18.23
CA LYS A 85 -1.26 20.20 17.41
C LYS A 85 -0.77 18.98 16.63
N ALA A 86 -0.67 17.83 17.30
CA ALA A 86 -0.26 16.58 16.68
C ALA A 86 -1.21 16.15 15.56
N ARG A 87 -2.53 16.26 15.77
CA ARG A 87 -3.54 16.05 14.73
C ARG A 87 -3.30 16.95 13.53
N ALA A 88 -3.14 18.25 13.75
CA ALA A 88 -2.93 19.21 12.66
C ALA A 88 -1.67 18.88 11.84
N VAL A 89 -0.57 18.52 12.50
CA VAL A 89 0.68 18.09 11.86
C VAL A 89 0.48 16.81 11.05
N THR A 90 -0.13 15.78 11.66
CA THR A 90 -0.43 14.51 11.00
C THR A 90 -1.25 14.71 9.72
N GLN A 91 -2.35 15.48 9.79
CA GLN A 91 -3.20 15.75 8.63
C GLN A 91 -2.45 16.51 7.53
N ARG A 92 -1.65 17.52 7.90
CA ARG A 92 -0.84 18.28 6.94
C ARG A 92 0.20 17.40 6.23
N LEU A 93 0.94 16.58 6.97
CA LEU A 93 1.96 15.70 6.40
C LEU A 93 1.34 14.68 5.44
N ILE A 94 0.27 14.00 5.87
CA ILE A 94 -0.42 13.00 5.04
C ILE A 94 -0.96 13.65 3.75
N ALA A 95 -1.61 14.81 3.85
CA ALA A 95 -2.13 15.51 2.67
C ALA A 95 -1.01 15.94 1.71
N ALA A 96 0.10 16.49 2.23
CA ALA A 96 1.23 16.90 1.41
C ALA A 96 1.87 15.71 0.67
N TRP A 97 2.08 14.58 1.36
CA TRP A 97 2.65 13.39 0.74
C TRP A 97 1.72 12.73 -0.26
N ALA A 98 0.40 12.71 0.00
CA ALA A 98 -0.58 12.23 -0.97
C ALA A 98 -0.58 13.08 -2.24
N ALA A 99 -0.46 14.40 -2.11
CA ALA A 99 -0.34 15.32 -3.24
C ALA A 99 0.99 15.10 -4.00
N GLU A 100 2.11 14.93 -3.28
CA GLU A 100 3.42 14.63 -3.87
C GLU A 100 3.39 13.32 -4.67
N ASP A 101 2.83 12.24 -4.10
CA ASP A 101 2.75 10.94 -4.76
C ASP A 101 1.85 11.01 -6.01
N LYS A 102 0.73 11.73 -5.93
CA LYS A 102 -0.15 11.97 -7.07
C LYS A 102 0.57 12.76 -8.17
N ALA A 103 1.28 13.83 -7.82
CA ALA A 103 2.04 14.64 -8.78
C ALA A 103 3.19 13.86 -9.44
N ALA A 104 3.81 12.95 -8.69
CA ALA A 104 4.87 12.07 -9.19
C ALA A 104 4.33 10.85 -9.98
N GLY A 105 3.02 10.74 -10.20
CA GLY A 105 2.42 9.61 -10.93
C GLY A 105 2.62 8.26 -10.23
N ARG A 106 2.71 8.25 -8.90
CA ARG A 106 2.88 7.03 -8.10
C ARG A 106 1.52 6.40 -7.81
N MET A 107 1.52 5.12 -7.47
CA MET A 107 0.31 4.43 -7.01
C MET A 107 -0.22 5.04 -5.72
N SER A 108 -1.55 5.15 -5.60
CA SER A 108 -2.16 5.61 -4.35
C SER A 108 -1.87 4.61 -3.22
N MET A 109 -1.72 5.09 -1.98
CA MET A 109 -1.50 4.20 -0.83
C MET A 109 -2.69 3.26 -0.58
N VAL A 110 -3.90 3.64 -1.01
CA VAL A 110 -5.10 2.80 -0.97
C VAL A 110 -4.94 1.60 -1.91
N ASP A 111 -4.57 1.84 -3.17
CA ASP A 111 -4.35 0.77 -4.15
C ASP A 111 -3.14 -0.10 -3.76
N TYR A 112 -2.08 0.53 -3.25
CA TYR A 112 -0.93 -0.19 -2.72
C TYR A 112 -1.33 -1.16 -1.61
N LEU A 113 -2.05 -0.69 -0.58
CA LEU A 113 -2.48 -1.55 0.53
C LEU A 113 -3.48 -2.62 0.08
N HIS A 114 -4.44 -2.27 -0.78
CA HIS A 114 -5.38 -3.24 -1.35
C HIS A 114 -4.68 -4.38 -2.09
N ARG A 115 -3.57 -4.08 -2.79
CA ARG A 115 -2.75 -5.10 -3.45
C ARG A 115 -1.85 -5.84 -2.47
N TYR A 116 -1.29 -5.14 -1.49
CA TYR A 116 -0.41 -5.72 -0.49
C TYR A 116 -1.14 -6.78 0.32
N THR A 117 -2.31 -6.46 0.88
CA THR A 117 -3.08 -7.36 1.76
C THR A 117 -3.65 -8.59 1.05
N LYS A 118 -3.75 -8.58 -0.29
CA LYS A 118 -4.13 -9.77 -1.07
C LYS A 118 -3.05 -10.84 -1.10
N HIS A 119 -1.80 -10.47 -0.82
CA HIS A 119 -0.64 -11.34 -1.03
C HIS A 119 0.29 -11.43 0.17
N PHE A 120 0.15 -10.52 1.13
CA PHE A 120 0.99 -10.43 2.30
C PHE A 120 0.11 -10.15 3.52
N ASP A 121 0.35 -10.89 4.60
CA ASP A 121 -0.25 -10.58 5.88
C ASP A 121 0.30 -9.24 6.40
N LEU A 122 -0.59 -8.44 7.00
CA LEU A 122 -0.15 -7.24 7.70
C LEU A 122 0.54 -7.67 9.00
N PRO A 123 1.74 -7.15 9.29
CA PRO A 123 2.31 -7.33 10.62
C PRO A 123 1.36 -6.71 11.65
N LEU A 124 0.99 -7.49 12.67
CA LEU A 124 0.22 -7.06 13.83
C LEU A 124 1.06 -6.15 14.74
#